data_AF-A0A6N9VKL5-F1
#
_entry.id   AF-A0A6N9VKL5-F1
#
_cell.length_a   1.000
_cell.length_b   1.000
_cell.length_c   1.000
_cell.angle_alpha   90.00
_cell.angle_beta   90.00
_cell.angle_gamma   90.00
#
_symmetry.space_group_name_H-M   'P 1'
#
loop_
_entity.id
_entity.type
_entity.pdbx_description
1 polymer ?
#
loop_
_entity_poly.entity_id
_entity_poly.type
_entity_poly.pdbx_seq_one_letter_code
_entity_poly.pdbx_strand_id
1 'polypeptide(L)' 'SGIPNRAFYLVATALRGPAWERAGQIWYDVLTGGELSAQADFAAFAALTAKAAEERFGRGEEREAVLKAWSEVGVGAGS' A
#
# COMPACT_ATOMS: atom_id res chain seq x y z
N SER A 1 4.74 13.83 2.78
CA SER A 1 4.97 12.94 3.94
C SER A 1 3.79 12.84 4.92
N GLY A 2 2.55 13.21 4.56
CA GLY A 2 1.36 13.03 5.41
C GLY A 2 0.52 11.82 5.01
N ILE A 3 -0.04 11.87 3.79
CA ILE A 3 -1.00 10.89 3.29
C ILE A 3 -0.40 9.47 3.16
N PRO A 4 0.74 9.23 2.48
CA PRO A 4 1.29 7.88 2.36
C PRO A 4 1.73 7.26 3.70
N ASN A 5 2.23 8.09 4.63
CA ASN A 5 2.63 7.63 5.96
C ASN A 5 1.41 7.21 6.79
N ARG A 6 0.30 7.94 6.68
CA ARG A 6 -0.96 7.56 7.34
C ARG A 6 -1.54 6.29 6.72
N ALA A 7 -1.50 6.14 5.39
CA ALA A 7 -1.91 4.90 4.73
C ALA A 7 -1.08 3.70 5.23
N PHE A 8 0.25 3.82 5.27
CA PHE A 8 1.12 2.77 5.81
C PHE A 8 0.75 2.38 7.25
N TYR A 9 0.55 3.38 8.13
CA TYR A 9 0.14 3.14 9.51
C TYR A 9 -1.18 2.35 9.61
N LEU A 10 -2.17 2.69 8.78
CA LEU A 10 -3.46 1.99 8.75
C LEU A 10 -3.30 0.55 8.26
N VAL A 11 -2.49 0.30 7.22
CA VAL A 11 -2.21 -1.07 6.74
C VAL A 11 -1.53 -1.89 7.85
N ALA A 12 -0.47 -1.36 8.47
CA ALA A 12 0.25 -2.05 9.54
C ALA A 12 -0.66 -2.36 10.74
N THR A 13 -1.55 -1.43 11.09
CA THR A 13 -2.51 -1.61 12.18
C THR A 13 -3.56 -2.67 11.84
N ALA A 14 -4.09 -2.67 10.61
CA ALA A 14 -5.12 -3.61 10.18
C ALA A 14 -4.60 -5.05 10.15
N LEU A 15 -3.38 -5.24 9.62
CA LEU A 15 -2.78 -6.57 9.50
C LEU A 15 -2.35 -7.12 10.86
N ARG A 16 -1.98 -6.29 11.82
CA ARG A 16 -1.42 -6.70 13.12
C ARG A 16 -0.09 -7.44 12.96
N GLY A 17 0.55 -7.69 14.11
CA GLY A 17 1.90 -8.23 14.18
C GLY A 17 2.94 -7.17 13.83
N PRO A 18 4.20 -7.59 13.70
CA PRO A 18 5.27 -6.66 13.35
C PRO A 18 5.09 -6.06 11.96
N ALA A 19 5.12 -4.73 11.87
CA ALA A 19 4.83 -4.02 10.63
C ALA A 19 5.74 -4.43 9.46
N TRP A 20 6.98 -4.84 9.73
CA TRP A 20 7.97 -5.24 8.71
C TRP A 20 7.68 -6.58 8.04
N GLU A 21 6.82 -7.43 8.61
CA GLU A 21 6.52 -8.77 8.06
C GLU A 21 5.64 -8.68 6.83
N ARG A 22 4.70 -7.73 6.80
CA ARG A 22 3.70 -7.60 5.72
C ARG A 22 3.60 -6.20 5.16
N ALA A 23 3.12 -5.23 5.95
CA ALA A 23 2.99 -3.84 5.48
C ALA A 23 4.32 -3.26 4.96
N GLY A 24 5.41 -3.52 5.69
CA GLY A 24 6.76 -3.08 5.32
C GLY A 24 7.27 -3.74 4.04
N GLN A 25 6.97 -5.02 3.83
CA GLN A 25 7.33 -5.72 2.59
C GLN A 25 6.60 -5.11 1.38
N ILE A 26 5.30 -4.85 1.50
CA ILE A 26 4.50 -4.23 0.42
C ILE A 26 5.08 -2.85 0.04
N TRP A 27 5.40 -2.02 1.04
CA TRP A 27 6.00 -0.70 0.78
C TRP A 27 7.39 -0.81 0.16
N TYR A 28 8.21 -1.75 0.65
CA TYR A 28 9.55 -1.97 0.15
C TYR A 28 9.56 -2.41 -1.30
N ASP A 29 8.67 -3.34 -1.68
CA ASP A 29 8.55 -3.84 -3.04
C ASP A 29 8.20 -2.70 -4.02
N VAL A 30 7.27 -1.80 -3.67
CA VAL A 30 6.95 -0.66 -4.54
C VAL A 30 8.09 0.35 -4.64
N LEU A 31 8.78 0.64 -3.53
CA LEU A 31 9.86 1.63 -3.51
C LEU A 31 11.12 1.15 -4.22
N THR A 32 11.36 -0.16 -4.30
CA THR A 32 12.56 -0.75 -4.90
C THR A 32 12.31 -1.46 -6.24
N GLY A 33 11.05 -1.75 -6.58
CA GLY A 33 10.66 -2.51 -7.77
C GLY A 33 10.76 -1.75 -9.09
N GLY A 34 11.08 -0.45 -9.07
CA GLY A 34 11.31 0.36 -10.27
C GLY A 34 10.05 0.81 -11.02
N GLU A 35 8.86 0.36 -10.60
CA GLU A 35 7.58 0.75 -11.20
C GLU A 35 7.09 2.14 -10.72
N LEU A 36 7.54 2.58 -9.55
CA LEU A 36 7.15 3.88 -9.00
C LEU A 36 7.93 5.00 -9.69
N SER A 37 7.26 5.74 -10.57
CA SER A 37 7.80 6.95 -11.20
C SER A 37 8.10 8.05 -10.18
N ALA A 38 9.14 8.84 -10.42
CA ALA A 38 9.43 10.04 -9.64
C ALA A 38 8.33 11.13 -9.73
N GLN A 39 7.44 11.03 -10.72
CA GLN A 39 6.27 11.91 -10.89
C GLN A 39 4.96 11.22 -10.49
N ALA A 40 5.03 10.04 -9.86
CA ALA A 40 3.83 9.33 -9.41
C ALA A 40 3.03 10.17 -8.41
N ASP A 41 1.72 10.23 -8.61
CA ASP A 41 0.79 10.77 -7.63
C ASP A 41 0.41 9.70 -6.59
N PHE A 42 -0.45 10.07 -5.65
CA PHE A 42 -0.89 9.13 -4.61
C PHE A 42 -1.77 8.00 -5.16
N ALA A 43 -2.51 8.22 -6.25
CA ALA A 43 -3.35 7.19 -6.84
C ALA A 43 -2.48 6.10 -7.51
N ALA A 44 -1.43 6.51 -8.23
CA ALA A 44 -0.44 5.60 -8.77
C ALA A 44 0.26 4.80 -7.65
N PHE A 45 0.64 5.45 -6.55
CA PHE A 45 1.25 4.75 -5.42
C PHE A 45 0.27 3.78 -4.74
N ALA A 46 -1.00 4.16 -4.60
CA ALA A 46 -2.05 3.28 -4.09
C ALA A 46 -2.25 2.03 -4.96
N ALA A 47 -2.30 2.21 -6.28
CA ALA A 47 -2.41 1.10 -7.22
C ALA A 47 -1.21 0.15 -7.15
N LEU A 48 0.01 0.70 -7.10
CA LEU A 48 1.24 -0.11 -7.01
C LEU A 48 1.32 -0.89 -5.69
N THR A 49 0.92 -0.29 -4.56
CA THR A 49 0.90 -1.02 -3.27
C THR A 49 -0.17 -2.11 -3.24
N ALA A 50 -1.34 -1.89 -3.86
CA ALA A 50 -2.37 -2.92 -3.97
C ALA A 50 -1.92 -4.08 -4.87
N LYS A 51 -1.23 -3.76 -5.98
CA LYS A 51 -0.61 -4.76 -6.86
C LYS A 51 0.46 -5.56 -6.12
N ALA A 52 1.40 -4.91 -5.44
CA ALA A 52 2.46 -5.57 -4.68
C ALA A 52 1.89 -6.50 -3.58
N ALA A 53 0.83 -6.06 -2.89
CA ALA A 53 0.13 -6.90 -1.93
C ALA A 53 -0.49 -8.15 -2.57
N GLU A 54 -1.14 -7.99 -3.75
CA GLU A 54 -1.73 -9.09 -4.50
C GLU A 54 -0.67 -10.08 -5.01
N GLU A 55 0.46 -9.59 -5.52
CA GLU A 55 1.54 -10.43 -6.02
C GLU A 55 2.22 -11.24 -4.92
N ARG A 56 2.36 -10.66 -3.72
CA ARG A 56 3.07 -11.29 -2.61
C ARG A 56 2.22 -12.22 -1.76
N PHE A 57 0.95 -11.85 -1.54
CA PHE A 57 0.06 -12.55 -0.60
C PHE A 57 -1.22 -13.10 -1.27
N GLY A 58 -1.41 -12.83 -2.56
CA GLY A 58 -2.63 -13.16 -3.29
C GLY A 58 -3.76 -12.16 -3.06
N ARG A 59 -4.94 -12.48 -3.58
CA ARG A 59 -6.17 -11.69 -3.39
C ARG A 59 -6.78 -11.94 -2.00
N GLY A 60 -6.09 -11.45 -0.97
CA GLY A 60 -6.45 -11.66 0.43
C GLY A 60 -6.42 -10.38 1.28
N GLU A 61 -6.27 -10.55 2.60
CA GLU A 61 -6.43 -9.46 3.57
C GLU A 61 -5.44 -8.31 3.38
N GLU A 62 -4.22 -8.58 2.88
CA GLU A 62 -3.19 -7.57 2.65
C GLU A 62 -3.62 -6.58 1.57
N ARG A 63 -4.15 -7.09 0.46
CA ARG A 63 -4.66 -6.27 -0.64
C ARG A 63 -5.86 -5.44 -0.16
N GLU A 64 -6.78 -6.06 0.58
CA GLU A 64 -7.96 -5.37 1.11
C GLU A 64 -7.58 -4.28 2.12
N ALA A 65 -6.61 -4.55 3.00
CA ALA A 65 -6.09 -3.58 3.96
C ALA A 65 -5.45 -2.39 3.26
N VAL A 66 -4.67 -2.62 2.19
CA VAL A 66 -4.09 -1.54 1.37
C VAL A 66 -5.18 -0.68 0.73
N LEU A 67 -6.14 -1.29 0.04
CA LEU A 67 -7.23 -0.56 -0.62
C LEU A 67 -8.04 0.28 0.38
N LYS A 68 -8.36 -0.30 1.54
CA LYS A 68 -9.08 0.39 2.60
C LYS A 68 -8.27 1.55 3.18
N ALA A 69 -6.99 1.34 3.48
CA ALA A 69 -6.12 2.37 4.04
C ALA A 69 -5.96 3.58 3.11
N TRP A 70 -5.82 3.37 1.80
CA TRP A 70 -5.78 4.45 0.83
C TRP A 70 -7.10 5.21 0.72
N SER A 71 -8.23 4.48 0.73
CA SER A 71 -9.55 5.09 0.75
C SER A 71 -9.76 5.96 1.99
N GLU A 72 -9.31 5.52 3.17
CA GLU A 72 -9.42 6.27 4.43
C GLU A 72 -8.61 7.57 4.45
N VAL A 73 -7.53 7.67 3.66
CA VAL A 73 -6.76 8.91 3.51
C VAL A 73 -7.20 9.75 2.31
N GLY A 74 -8.37 9.44 1.73
CA GLY A 74 -8.97 10.20 0.63
C GLY A 74 -8.39 9.89 -0.75
N VAL A 75 -7.66 8.79 -0.91
CA VAL A 75 -7.14 8.32 -2.19
C VAL A 75 -7.97 7.12 -2.64
N GLY A 76 -8.92 7.37 -3.53
CA GLY A 76 -9.72 6.31 -4.14
C GLY A 76 -8.87 5.47 -5.10
N ALA A 77 -9.20 4.19 -5.24
CA ALA A 77 -8.79 3.45 -6.42
C ALA A 77 -9.41 4.17 -7.62
N GLY A 78 -8.57 4.79 -8.45
CA GLY A 78 -9.03 5.44 -9.68
C GLY A 78 -9.93 4.47 -10.45
N SER A 79 -11.10 4.97 -10.85
CA SER A 79 -12.00 4.31 -11.81
C SER A 79 -11.32 4.07 -13.14
#